data_AF-A0A1I1SP08-F1
#
_entry.id   AF-A0A1I1SP08-F1
#
_cell.length_a   1.000
_cell.length_b   1.000
_cell.length_c   1.000
_cell.angle_alpha   90.00
_cell.angle_beta   90.00
_cell.angle_gamma   90.00
#
_symmetry.space_group_name_H-M   'P 1'
#
loop_
_entity.id
_entity.type
_entity.pdbx_description
1 polymer ?
#
loop_
_entity_poly.entity_id
_entity_poly.type
_entity_poly.pdbx_seq_one_letter_code
_entity_poly.pdbx_strand_id
1 'polypeptide(L)'
;MIKLSAIQLCSVPDVDENLQLIEQYINELLQIDTGNKHIILLPECCLFFGGKETDQLILAQKVNNNNRLINLLSHLAKKYQVTLVAGTIPLLTDCGEKFFNASCVFSPKGELIGR
;
A
#
# COMPACT_ATOMS: atom_id res chain seq x y z
N MET A 1 11.87 -21.41 4.56
CA MET A 1 10.40 -21.41 4.48
C MET A 1 9.96 -19.99 4.17
N ILE A 2 8.98 -19.79 3.28
CA ILE A 2 8.40 -18.46 3.00
C ILE A 2 7.28 -18.24 4.00
N LYS A 3 7.16 -17.03 4.54
CA LYS A 3 6.08 -16.64 5.46
C LYS A 3 5.10 -15.70 4.81
N LEU A 4 3.84 -15.82 5.22
CA LEU A 4 2.72 -15.06 4.70
C LEU A 4 1.94 -14.49 5.88
N SER A 5 1.69 -13.19 5.87
CA SER A 5 0.85 -12.53 6.88
C SER A 5 -0.13 -11.58 6.21
N ALA A 6 -1.38 -11.62 6.65
CA ALA A 6 -2.41 -10.67 6.23
C ALA A 6 -2.65 -9.68 7.37
N ILE A 7 -2.59 -8.40 7.07
CA ILE A 7 -2.90 -7.31 8.00
C ILE A 7 -4.37 -6.91 7.79
N GLN A 8 -5.11 -6.77 8.88
CA GLN A 8 -6.46 -6.20 8.85
C GLN A 8 -6.39 -4.74 9.33
N LEU A 9 -7.07 -3.84 8.62
CA LEU A 9 -7.12 -2.41 8.93
C LEU A 9 -8.57 -1.93 8.99
N CYS A 10 -8.80 -0.88 9.78
CA CYS A 10 -9.95 0.01 9.63
C CYS A 10 -9.47 1.30 8.97
N SER A 11 -9.29 1.27 7.65
CA SER A 11 -8.75 2.42 6.91
C SER A 11 -9.66 3.65 7.02
N VAL A 12 -9.04 4.83 7.14
CA VAL A 12 -9.71 6.14 7.21
C VAL A 12 -9.47 6.96 5.93
N PRO A 13 -10.14 8.11 5.70
CA PRO A 13 -9.91 8.92 4.51
C PRO A 13 -8.66 9.81 4.67
N ASP A 14 -7.55 9.23 5.10
CA ASP A 14 -6.24 9.88 5.25
C ASP A 14 -5.10 8.90 4.94
N VAL A 15 -4.25 9.26 3.97
CA VAL A 15 -3.16 8.40 3.51
C VAL A 15 -2.06 8.25 4.55
N ASP A 16 -1.72 9.33 5.23
CA ASP A 16 -0.58 9.35 6.14
C ASP A 16 -0.94 8.63 7.44
N GLU A 17 -2.17 8.78 7.94
CA GLU A 17 -2.67 8.03 9.10
C GLU A 17 -2.70 6.52 8.85
N ASN A 18 -3.26 6.10 7.71
CA ASN A 18 -3.28 4.68 7.34
C ASN A 18 -1.87 4.12 7.16
N LEU A 19 -0.96 4.87 6.55
CA LEU A 19 0.42 4.45 6.33
C LEU A 19 1.17 4.25 7.66
N GLN A 20 0.98 5.16 8.62
CA GLN A 20 1.54 5.03 9.96
C GLN A 20 1.06 3.75 10.66
N LEU A 21 -0.24 3.45 10.56
CA LEU A 21 -0.82 2.24 11.15
C LEU A 21 -0.29 0.96 10.48
N ILE A 22 -0.19 0.95 9.14
CA ILE A 22 0.41 -0.15 8.38
C ILE A 22 1.85 -0.37 8.83
N GLU A 23 2.64 0.69 8.93
CA GLU A 23 4.03 0.62 9.36
C GLU A 23 4.16 0.08 10.78
N GLN A 24 3.30 0.51 11.70
CA GLN A 24 3.25 -0.03 13.05
C GLN A 24 3.01 -1.54 13.04
N TYR A 25 2.03 -2.03 12.30
CA TYR A 25 1.74 -3.47 12.23
C TYR A 25 2.86 -4.27 11.59
N ILE A 26 3.53 -3.74 10.56
CA ILE A 26 4.70 -4.40 9.97
C ILE A 26 5.85 -4.48 10.99
N ASN A 27 6.11 -3.41 11.76
CA ASN A 27 7.12 -3.44 12.82
C ASN A 27 6.81 -4.51 13.88
N GLU A 28 5.58 -4.54 14.39
CA GLU A 28 5.16 -5.51 15.40
C GLU A 28 5.27 -6.95 14.89
N LEU A 29 4.82 -7.18 13.65
CA LEU A 29 4.91 -8.49 13.00
C LEU A 29 6.36 -9.00 12.91
N LEU A 30 7.28 -8.14 12.49
CA LEU A 30 8.69 -8.50 12.28
C LEU A 30 9.48 -8.64 13.60
N GLN A 31 8.98 -8.11 14.71
CA GLN A 31 9.54 -8.38 16.04
C GLN A 31 9.27 -9.82 16.48
N ILE A 32 8.09 -10.35 16.13
CA ILE A 32 7.70 -11.73 16.44
C ILE A 32 8.34 -12.69 15.44
N ASP A 33 8.57 -12.22 14.21
CA ASP A 33 8.95 -13.05 13.08
C ASP A 33 10.13 -12.48 12.29
N THR A 34 11.33 -12.97 12.57
CA THR A 34 12.59 -12.44 12.00
C THR A 34 12.99 -13.11 10.67
N GLY A 35 12.08 -13.81 10.00
CA GLY A 35 12.39 -14.51 8.75
C GLY A 35 12.68 -13.57 7.58
N ASN A 36 13.82 -13.76 6.90
CA ASN A 36 14.26 -12.93 5.76
C ASN A 36 13.38 -13.03 4.49
N LYS A 37 12.31 -13.85 4.49
CA LYS A 37 11.43 -14.07 3.32
C LYS A 37 9.97 -14.02 3.76
N HIS A 38 9.43 -12.81 3.80
CA HIS A 38 8.07 -12.53 4.25
C HIS A 38 7.27 -11.82 3.17
N ILE A 39 6.07 -12.33 2.90
CA ILE A 39 5.04 -11.69 2.09
C ILE A 39 3.98 -11.13 3.02
N ILE A 40 3.74 -9.83 2.96
CA ILE A 40 2.73 -9.12 3.75
C ILE A 40 1.62 -8.66 2.82
N LEU A 41 0.37 -9.01 3.13
CA LEU A 41 -0.81 -8.54 2.42
C LEU A 41 -1.53 -7.46 3.22
N LEU A 42 -1.84 -6.35 2.57
CA LEU A 42 -2.71 -5.29 3.06
C LEU A 42 -4.13 -5.49 2.49
N PRO A 43 -5.18 -4.98 3.16
CA PRO A 43 -6.55 -5.11 2.70
C PRO A 43 -6.85 -4.20 1.51
N GLU A 44 -8.04 -4.34 0.93
CA GLU A 44 -8.58 -3.39 -0.03
C GLU A 44 -8.63 -1.97 0.57
N CYS A 45 -8.39 -0.93 -0.25
CA CYS A 45 -8.42 0.47 0.16
C CYS A 45 -7.49 0.76 1.34
N CYS A 46 -6.31 0.13 1.37
CA CYS A 46 -5.40 0.18 2.52
C CYS A 46 -4.86 1.59 2.81
N LEU A 47 -4.83 2.48 1.82
CA LEU A 47 -4.33 3.85 2.00
C LEU A 47 -5.44 4.90 2.15
N PHE A 48 -6.68 4.62 1.77
CA PHE A 48 -7.75 5.62 1.83
C PHE A 48 -9.13 4.96 1.74
N PHE A 49 -9.97 5.11 2.76
CA PHE A 49 -11.31 4.54 2.79
C PHE A 49 -12.30 5.40 3.60
N GLY A 50 -13.60 5.31 3.28
CA GLY A 50 -14.66 6.02 4.03
C GLY A 50 -14.97 7.46 3.58
N GLY A 51 -14.27 7.98 2.57
CA GLY A 51 -14.62 9.25 1.90
C GLY A 51 -15.61 9.08 0.74
N LYS A 52 -15.99 10.18 0.09
CA LYS A 52 -16.77 10.12 -1.16
C LYS A 52 -15.87 9.59 -2.28
N GLU A 53 -16.48 8.99 -3.31
CA GLU A 53 -15.73 8.55 -4.50
C GLU A 53 -14.98 9.71 -5.18
N THR A 54 -15.54 10.92 -5.14
CA THR A 54 -14.89 12.15 -5.59
C THR A 54 -13.59 12.42 -4.85
N ASP A 55 -13.49 12.06 -3.58
CA ASP A 55 -12.30 12.29 -2.76
C ASP A 55 -11.16 11.34 -3.18
N GLN A 56 -11.50 10.10 -3.55
CA GLN A 56 -10.54 9.15 -4.11
C GLN A 56 -10.05 9.57 -5.49
N LEU A 57 -10.94 10.11 -6.33
CA LEU A 57 -10.54 10.68 -7.63
C LEU A 57 -9.61 11.89 -7.44
N ILE A 58 -9.95 12.81 -6.54
CA ILE A 58 -9.11 13.97 -6.22
C ILE A 58 -7.75 13.52 -5.67
N LEU A 59 -7.72 12.50 -4.81
CA LEU A 59 -6.48 11.91 -4.31
C LEU A 59 -5.65 11.37 -5.48
N ALA A 60 -6.24 10.53 -6.34
CA ALA A 60 -5.57 9.94 -7.51
C ALA A 60 -4.99 11.04 -8.41
N GLN A 61 -5.74 12.11 -8.70
CA GLN A 61 -5.28 13.25 -9.49
C GLN A 61 -4.09 13.98 -8.85
N LYS A 62 -4.15 14.25 -7.54
CA LYS A 62 -3.08 14.97 -6.82
C LYS A 62 -1.76 14.20 -6.74
N VAL A 63 -1.84 12.88 -6.62
CA VAL A 63 -0.67 12.01 -6.37
C VAL A 63 -0.14 11.32 -7.62
N ASN A 64 -0.80 11.47 -8.78
CA ASN A 64 -0.39 10.82 -10.02
C ASN A 64 0.98 11.31 -10.51
N ASN A 65 1.18 12.63 -10.59
CA ASN A 65 2.38 13.22 -11.18
C ASN A 65 3.70 12.83 -10.47
N ASN A 66 3.62 12.47 -9.20
CA ASN A 66 4.77 12.05 -8.41
C ASN A 66 4.71 10.59 -7.96
N ASN A 67 3.72 9.81 -8.42
CA ASN A 67 3.48 8.43 -8.01
C ASN A 67 3.53 8.24 -6.48
N ARG A 68 3.05 9.21 -5.68
CA ARG A 68 3.28 9.24 -4.22
C ARG A 68 2.83 7.95 -3.53
N LEU A 69 1.65 7.42 -3.86
CA LEU A 69 1.13 6.19 -3.24
C LEU A 69 2.03 4.98 -3.49
N ILE A 70 2.48 4.81 -4.74
CA ILE A 70 3.41 3.75 -5.15
C ILE A 70 4.75 3.92 -4.43
N ASN A 71 5.26 5.15 -4.36
CA ASN A 71 6.55 5.46 -3.72
C ASN A 71 6.53 5.21 -2.20
N LEU A 72 5.42 5.53 -1.51
CA LEU A 72 5.27 5.26 -0.08
C LEU A 72 5.28 3.75 0.21
N LEU A 73 4.53 2.96 -0.58
CA LEU A 73 4.49 1.50 -0.43
C LEU A 73 5.81 0.83 -0.83
N SER A 74 6.45 1.30 -1.90
CA SER A 74 7.80 0.91 -2.30
C SER A 74 8.81 1.14 -1.18
N HIS A 75 8.73 2.30 -0.53
CA HIS A 75 9.60 2.64 0.60
C HIS A 75 9.40 1.69 1.78
N LEU A 76 8.15 1.38 2.16
CA LEU A 76 7.86 0.41 3.22
C LEU A 76 8.43 -0.98 2.89
N ALA A 77 8.17 -1.51 1.69
CA ALA A 77 8.69 -2.81 1.27
C ALA A 77 10.21 -2.88 1.38
N LYS A 78 10.91 -1.82 0.93
CA LYS A 78 12.36 -1.70 1.00
C LYS A 78 12.89 -1.54 2.43
N LYS A 79 12.24 -0.71 3.25
CA LYS A 79 12.62 -0.44 4.63
C LYS A 79 12.60 -1.72 5.46
N TYR A 80 11.56 -2.53 5.27
CA TYR A 80 11.35 -3.76 6.04
C TYR A 80 11.91 -5.01 5.37
N GLN A 81 12.45 -4.91 4.15
CA GLN A 81 12.96 -6.05 3.37
C GLN A 81 11.90 -7.15 3.17
N VAL A 82 10.66 -6.74 2.88
CA VAL A 82 9.52 -7.64 2.68
C VAL A 82 8.96 -7.54 1.27
N THR A 83 8.27 -8.60 0.83
CA THR A 83 7.39 -8.49 -0.33
C THR A 83 6.06 -7.94 0.16
N LEU A 84 5.64 -6.78 -0.35
CA LEU A 84 4.42 -6.11 0.09
C LEU A 84 3.36 -6.19 -1.01
N VAL A 85 2.20 -6.73 -0.68
CA VAL A 85 1.01 -6.73 -1.54
C VAL A 85 0.05 -5.67 -0.99
N ALA A 86 -0.03 -4.53 -1.67
CA ALA A 86 -1.03 -3.51 -1.35
C ALA A 86 -2.36 -3.94 -1.95
N GLY A 87 -3.37 -4.20 -1.11
CA GLY A 87 -4.65 -4.79 -1.53
C GLY A 87 -5.28 -4.02 -2.69
N THR A 88 -5.66 -2.76 -2.48
CA THR A 88 -5.91 -1.82 -3.58
C THR A 88 -5.54 -0.39 -3.23
N ILE A 89 -5.08 0.35 -4.23
CA ILE A 89 -4.88 1.81 -4.17
C ILE A 89 -5.49 2.48 -5.40
N PRO A 90 -5.95 3.74 -5.28
CA PRO A 90 -6.49 4.46 -6.42
C PRO A 90 -5.35 4.94 -7.33
N LEU A 91 -5.34 4.48 -8.58
CA LEU A 91 -4.40 4.91 -9.61
C LEU A 91 -5.15 5.61 -10.73
N LEU A 92 -4.70 6.80 -11.10
CA LEU A 92 -5.35 7.59 -12.14
C LEU A 92 -5.24 6.89 -13.49
N THR A 93 -6.32 6.96 -14.27
CA THR A 93 -6.32 6.51 -15.67
C THR A 93 -5.69 7.56 -16.57
N ASP A 94 -5.29 7.17 -17.79
CA ASP A 94 -4.64 8.08 -18.74
C ASP A 94 -5.52 9.27 -19.14
N CYS A 95 -6.86 9.14 -19.07
CA CYS A 95 -7.78 10.24 -19.37
C CYS A 95 -7.94 11.24 -18.21
N GLY A 96 -7.42 10.94 -17.01
CA GLY A 96 -7.42 11.84 -15.85
C GLY A 96 -8.77 12.04 -15.14
N GLU A 97 -9.87 11.50 -15.69
CA GLU A 97 -11.22 11.64 -15.15
C GLU A 97 -11.71 10.44 -14.33
N LYS A 98 -11.01 9.31 -14.46
CA LYS A 98 -11.31 8.07 -13.75
C LYS A 98 -10.07 7.53 -13.07
N PHE A 99 -10.25 6.64 -12.11
CA PHE A 99 -9.18 5.88 -11.47
C PHE A 99 -9.50 4.39 -11.48
N PHE A 100 -8.46 3.56 -11.37
CA PHE A 100 -8.56 2.14 -11.10
C PHE A 100 -8.25 1.87 -9.64
N ASN A 101 -8.94 0.89 -9.05
CA ASN A 101 -8.48 0.23 -7.85
C ASN A 101 -7.54 -0.90 -8.26
N ALA A 102 -6.23 -0.69 -8.04
CA ALA A 102 -5.20 -1.61 -8.49
C ALA A 102 -4.48 -2.25 -7.29
N SER A 103 -4.21 -3.55 -7.37
CA SER A 103 -3.42 -4.27 -6.38
C SER A 103 -1.96 -4.24 -6.78
N CYS A 104 -1.12 -3.52 -6.03
CA CYS A 104 0.29 -3.35 -6.36
C CYS A 104 1.16 -4.29 -5.54
N VAL A 105 2.08 -5.00 -6.20
CA VAL A 105 3.02 -5.92 -5.55
C VAL A 105 4.43 -5.34 -5.62
N PHE A 106 5.07 -5.21 -4.46
CA PHE A 106 6.42 -4.65 -4.32
C PHE A 106 7.41 -5.71 -3.85
N SER A 107 8.58 -5.75 -4.48
CA SER A 107 9.69 -6.60 -4.06
C SER A 107 10.36 -6.04 -2.78
N PRO A 108 11.18 -6.84 -2.06
CA PRO A 108 11.99 -6.36 -0.94
C PRO A 108 12.98 -5.24 -1.31
N LYS A 109 13.24 -5.01 -2.61
CA LYS A 109 14.06 -3.89 -3.09
C LYS A 109 13.24 -2.61 -3.29
N GLY A 110 11.92 -2.67 -3.12
CA GLY A 110 10.97 -1.61 -3.41
C GLY A 110 10.54 -1.55 -4.88
N GLU A 111 10.87 -2.55 -5.70
CA GLU A 111 10.50 -2.56 -7.12
C GLU A 111 9.03 -2.98 -7.27
N LEU A 112 8.26 -2.27 -8.09
CA LEU A 112 6.90 -2.70 -8.47
C LEU A 112 7.02 -3.90 -9.43
N ILE A 113 6.60 -5.07 -8.97
CA ILE A 113 6.73 -6.35 -9.70
C ILE A 113 5.39 -6.90 -10.19
N GLY A 114 4.27 -6.27 -9.84
CA GLY A 114 2.94 -6.64 -10.31
C GLY A 114 1.90 -5.54 -10.04
N ARG A 115 0.88 -5.46 -10.90
CA ARG A 115 -0.27 -4.56 -10.82
C ARG A 115 -1.51 -5.20 -11.43
#